data_AF-A0A9P5P4W5-F1
#
_entry.id   AF-A0A9P5P4W5-F1
#
_cell.length_a   1.000
_cell.length_b   1.000
_cell.length_c   1.000
_cell.angle_alpha   90.00
_cell.angle_beta   90.00
_cell.angle_gamma   90.00
#
_symmetry.space_group_name_H-M   'P 1'
#
loop_
_entity.id
_entity.type
_entity.pdbx_description
1 polymer ?
#
loop_
_entity_poly.entity_id
_entity_poly.type
_entity_poly.pdbx_seq_one_letter_code
_entity_poly.pdbx_strand_id
1 'polypeptide(L)'
;MDASHSKLPSTSWTLDHVKTAISRGIEISSARSGVDVVDIDDGCIVKYGRVVRAREAEATELVAAHTSIPVAQIHATLYDEVTSTTYIVQDKIHGERLDKLLPTLDDEKLQVIEKELQLIFSQLSSLDMHGSMGMVGNSSYLDFHPFAVDHLGSWKATTALDFVTWIVDATNTATDITVFKPMDSDIFDDKKPHIFSHGDLVPENILIHDGHISGIIDWEYARWYPYFWNAYIALRRPLVDSRWMRMICNIMVTYNRERKVFSDVYGTADSWVGT
;
A
#
# COMPACT_ATOMS: atom_id res chain seq x y z
N MET A 1 -10.15 -29.00 35.88
CA MET A 1 -9.24 -28.44 34.87
C MET A 1 -10.07 -28.24 33.63
N ASP A 2 -10.56 -27.04 33.41
CA ASP A 2 -10.86 -26.59 32.05
C ASP A 2 -10.66 -25.08 32.02
N ALA A 3 -9.88 -24.65 31.03
CA ALA A 3 -9.22 -23.37 31.01
C ALA A 3 -10.24 -22.25 30.80
N SER A 4 -10.28 -21.32 31.73
CA SER A 4 -10.88 -20.02 31.52
C SER A 4 -10.17 -19.36 30.34
N HIS A 5 -10.83 -19.28 29.19
CA HIS A 5 -10.53 -18.27 28.19
C HIS A 5 -10.79 -16.91 28.83
N SER A 6 -9.77 -16.39 29.50
CA SER A 6 -9.75 -14.98 29.89
C SER A 6 -9.73 -14.20 28.59
N LYS A 7 -10.89 -13.67 28.17
CA LYS A 7 -10.91 -12.48 27.33
C LYS A 7 -9.97 -11.50 28.02
N LEU A 8 -8.85 -11.18 27.38
CA LEU A 8 -8.01 -10.08 27.83
C LEU A 8 -8.96 -8.88 28.05
N PRO A 9 -8.90 -8.22 29.22
CA PRO A 9 -9.68 -7.01 29.44
C PRO A 9 -9.35 -6.03 28.32
N SER A 10 -10.24 -5.09 28.01
CA SER A 10 -9.99 -4.00 27.07
C SER A 10 -8.81 -3.15 27.58
N THR A 11 -7.60 -3.64 27.39
CA THR A 11 -6.35 -3.00 27.77
C THR A 11 -6.20 -1.83 26.82
N SER A 12 -6.16 -0.61 27.37
CA SER A 12 -5.55 0.48 26.63
C SER A 12 -4.15 0.01 26.25
N TRP A 13 -3.91 -0.19 24.96
CA TRP A 13 -2.61 -0.59 24.46
C TRP A 13 -1.57 0.44 24.91
N THR A 14 -0.59 -0.01 25.71
CA THR A 14 0.56 0.81 26.12
C THR A 14 1.82 0.24 25.48
N LEU A 15 2.87 1.06 25.35
CA LEU A 15 4.16 0.60 24.81
C LEU A 15 4.71 -0.60 25.59
N ASP A 16 4.62 -0.58 26.92
CA ASP A 16 5.11 -1.68 27.77
C ASP A 16 4.31 -2.96 27.55
N HIS A 17 2.99 -2.86 27.42
CA HIS A 17 2.15 -4.03 27.10
C HIS A 17 2.49 -4.60 25.73
N VAL A 18 2.61 -3.75 24.70
CA VAL A 18 2.93 -4.18 23.34
C VAL A 18 4.31 -4.82 23.26
N LYS A 19 5.34 -4.21 23.86
CA LYS A 19 6.70 -4.78 23.91
C LYS A 19 6.74 -6.12 24.66
N THR A 20 5.98 -6.23 25.75
CA THR A 20 5.87 -7.49 26.49
C THR A 20 5.19 -8.56 25.64
N ALA A 21 4.12 -8.21 24.92
CA ALA A 21 3.42 -9.12 24.03
C ALA A 21 4.33 -9.60 22.89
N ILE A 22 5.07 -8.69 22.24
CA ILE A 22 6.06 -9.01 21.21
C ILE A 22 7.11 -10.02 21.73
N SER A 23 7.63 -9.81 22.95
CA SER A 23 8.66 -10.70 23.52
C SER A 23 8.21 -12.14 23.75
N ARG A 24 6.89 -12.38 23.76
CA ARG A 24 6.27 -13.70 23.92
C ARG A 24 5.65 -14.23 22.63
N GLY A 25 5.53 -13.37 21.63
CA GLY A 25 4.85 -13.65 20.38
C GLY A 25 5.65 -14.54 19.44
N ILE A 26 5.01 -14.90 18.34
CA ILE A 26 5.61 -15.70 17.26
C ILE A 26 5.92 -14.76 16.09
N GLU A 27 7.18 -14.69 15.71
CA GLU A 27 7.59 -13.92 14.54
C GLU A 27 6.94 -14.48 13.27
N ILE A 28 6.17 -13.64 12.57
CA ILE A 28 5.56 -13.96 11.27
C ILE A 28 6.52 -13.58 10.14
N SER A 29 7.15 -12.42 10.28
CA SER A 29 8.11 -11.90 9.32
C SER A 29 9.09 -10.97 10.04
N SER A 30 10.39 -11.24 9.88
CA SER A 30 11.45 -10.28 10.17
C SER A 30 12.12 -9.90 8.86
N ALA A 31 12.15 -8.60 8.55
CA ALA A 31 12.79 -8.12 7.34
C ALA A 31 14.10 -7.39 7.68
N ARG A 32 15.13 -7.63 6.87
CA ARG A 32 16.36 -6.80 6.85
C ARG A 32 16.05 -5.32 6.53
N SER A 33 14.85 -5.01 6.04
CA SER A 33 14.34 -3.66 5.75
C SER A 33 13.92 -2.87 6.99
N GLY A 34 13.96 -3.44 8.20
CA GLY A 34 13.67 -2.72 9.44
C GLY A 34 12.18 -2.68 9.82
N VAL A 35 11.40 -3.64 9.32
CA VAL A 35 10.00 -3.90 9.70
C VAL A 35 9.88 -5.34 10.17
N ASP A 36 9.31 -5.52 11.35
CA ASP A 36 8.99 -6.81 11.93
C ASP A 36 7.48 -6.95 12.13
N VAL A 37 6.98 -8.17 11.96
CA VAL A 37 5.58 -8.54 12.20
C VAL A 37 5.56 -9.74 13.14
N VAL A 38 4.91 -9.57 14.28
CA VAL A 38 4.83 -10.58 15.34
C VAL A 38 3.37 -10.88 15.66
N ASP A 39 3.02 -12.16 15.66
CA ASP A 39 1.77 -12.68 16.21
C ASP A 39 1.84 -12.57 17.74
N ILE A 40 0.89 -11.86 18.33
CA ILE A 40 0.84 -11.64 19.77
C ILE A 40 -0.31 -12.40 20.45
N ASP A 41 -0.78 -13.48 19.79
CA ASP A 41 -1.95 -14.27 20.17
C ASP A 41 -3.26 -13.46 20.15
N ASP A 42 -4.36 -14.11 20.56
CA ASP A 42 -5.71 -13.54 20.62
C ASP A 42 -6.20 -12.89 19.32
N GLY A 43 -5.71 -13.42 18.19
CA GLY A 43 -6.08 -12.95 16.85
C GLY A 43 -5.49 -11.58 16.51
N CYS A 44 -4.43 -11.13 17.18
CA CYS A 44 -3.77 -9.85 16.93
C CYS A 44 -2.33 -10.04 16.44
N ILE A 45 -1.87 -9.09 15.62
CA ILE A 45 -0.47 -8.95 15.25
C ILE A 45 0.04 -7.55 15.61
N VAL A 46 1.36 -7.43 15.74
CA VAL A 46 2.04 -6.14 15.82
C VAL A 46 3.01 -6.01 14.66
N LYS A 47 2.80 -5.00 13.82
CA LYS A 47 3.78 -4.53 12.83
C LYS A 47 4.56 -3.38 13.45
N TYR A 48 5.88 -3.47 13.52
CA TYR A 48 6.69 -2.43 14.13
C TYR A 48 8.05 -2.25 13.46
N GLY A 49 8.62 -1.06 13.61
CA GLY A 49 9.92 -0.74 13.03
C GLY A 49 10.21 0.76 12.96
N ARG A 50 11.45 1.10 12.64
CA ARG A 50 11.88 2.50 12.44
C ARG A 50 11.33 3.11 11.16
N VAL A 51 11.01 2.27 10.18
CA VAL A 51 10.44 2.69 8.89
C VAL A 51 8.92 2.52 8.84
N VAL A 52 8.31 1.86 9.84
CA VAL A 52 6.85 1.78 9.98
C VAL A 52 6.29 3.16 10.29
N ARG A 53 5.16 3.50 9.66
CA ARG A 53 4.50 4.80 9.77
C ARG A 53 3.07 4.62 10.22
N ALA A 54 2.61 5.50 11.11
CA ALA A 54 1.22 5.55 11.56
C ALA A 54 0.20 5.66 10.40
N ARG A 55 0.64 6.18 9.26
CA ARG A 55 -0.17 6.34 8.04
C ARG A 55 -0.72 5.04 7.47
N GLU A 56 -0.01 3.93 7.65
CA GLU A 56 -0.53 2.62 7.24
C GLU A 56 -1.83 2.31 8.00
N ALA A 57 -1.86 2.61 9.31
CA ALA A 57 -3.05 2.45 10.12
C ALA A 57 -4.15 3.44 9.71
N GLU A 58 -3.82 4.71 9.48
CA GLU A 58 -4.78 5.74 9.03
C GLU A 58 -5.43 5.37 7.68
N ALA A 59 -4.65 4.85 6.73
CA ALA A 59 -5.15 4.37 5.44
C ALA A 59 -6.07 3.15 5.61
N THR A 60 -5.67 2.21 6.46
CA THR A 60 -6.48 1.03 6.78
C THR A 60 -7.83 1.44 7.38
N GLU A 61 -7.83 2.36 8.34
CA GLU A 61 -9.04 2.90 8.98
C GLU A 61 -9.93 3.67 7.99
N LEU A 62 -9.34 4.48 7.10
CA LEU A 62 -10.09 5.19 6.05
C LEU A 62 -10.84 4.19 5.16
N VAL A 63 -10.15 3.15 4.70
CA VAL A 63 -10.72 2.11 3.84
C VAL A 63 -11.82 1.35 4.57
N ALA A 64 -11.57 0.95 5.82
CA ALA A 64 -12.55 0.26 6.65
C ALA A 64 -13.83 1.09 6.87
N ALA A 65 -13.69 2.41 7.05
CA ALA A 65 -14.82 3.30 7.31
C ALA A 65 -15.70 3.58 6.08
N HIS A 66 -15.16 3.46 4.86
CA HIS A 66 -15.82 3.94 3.64
C HIS A 66 -16.02 2.87 2.57
N THR A 67 -15.56 1.64 2.80
CA THR A 67 -15.68 0.54 1.84
C THR A 67 -16.09 -0.76 2.54
N SER A 68 -16.39 -1.79 1.74
CA SER A 68 -16.53 -3.16 2.21
C SER A 68 -15.27 -3.99 1.95
N ILE A 69 -14.12 -3.35 1.67
CA ILE A 69 -12.86 -4.05 1.41
C ILE A 69 -12.42 -4.69 2.72
N PRO A 70 -12.09 -6.00 2.72
CA PRO A 70 -11.61 -6.65 3.93
C PRO A 70 -10.21 -6.13 4.27
N VAL A 71 -10.10 -5.47 5.41
CA VAL A 71 -8.85 -4.93 5.96
C VAL A 71 -8.80 -5.22 7.46
N ALA A 72 -7.62 -5.13 8.07
CA ALA A 72 -7.46 -5.39 9.49
C ALA A 72 -8.12 -4.29 10.32
N GLN A 73 -8.74 -4.65 11.45
CA GLN A 73 -9.10 -3.65 12.45
C GLN A 73 -7.83 -3.14 13.12
N ILE A 74 -7.62 -1.82 13.11
CA ILE A 74 -6.56 -1.18 13.89
C ILE A 74 -7.02 -1.04 15.33
N HIS A 75 -6.21 -1.52 16.28
CA HIS A 75 -6.48 -1.42 17.71
C HIS A 75 -5.66 -0.32 18.39
N ALA A 76 -4.44 -0.09 17.92
CA ALA A 76 -3.58 0.98 18.42
C ALA A 76 -2.44 1.30 17.47
N THR A 77 -2.05 2.57 17.46
CA THR A 77 -0.82 3.07 16.85
C THR A 77 -0.01 3.78 17.94
N LEU A 78 1.20 3.30 18.21
CA LEU A 78 2.06 3.80 19.28
C LEU A 78 3.42 4.20 18.71
N TYR A 79 4.03 5.23 19.28
CA TYR A 79 5.38 5.67 18.91
C TYR A 79 6.28 5.70 20.14
N ASP A 80 7.43 5.04 20.02
CA ASP A 80 8.49 5.06 21.03
C ASP A 80 9.58 6.05 20.62
N GLU A 81 9.58 7.22 21.24
CA GLU A 81 10.56 8.29 21.04
C GLU A 81 12.00 7.84 21.30
N VAL A 82 12.23 6.93 22.25
CA VAL A 82 13.58 6.51 22.66
C VAL A 82 14.24 5.67 21.56
N THR A 83 13.45 4.80 20.94
CA THR A 83 13.94 3.90 19.88
C THR A 83 13.61 4.39 18.47
N SER A 84 12.84 5.47 18.36
CA SER A 84 12.25 5.99 17.13
C SER A 84 11.50 4.90 16.35
N THR A 85 10.67 4.13 17.06
CA THR A 85 9.97 2.96 16.52
C THR A 85 8.46 3.15 16.60
N THR A 86 7.78 2.95 15.48
CA THR A 86 6.31 2.92 15.41
C THR A 86 5.84 1.48 15.60
N TYR A 87 4.74 1.30 16.31
CA TYR A 87 4.06 0.02 16.52
C TYR A 87 2.60 0.16 16.11
N ILE A 88 2.13 -0.74 15.25
CA ILE A 88 0.73 -0.84 14.82
C ILE A 88 0.21 -2.18 15.32
N VAL A 89 -0.78 -2.13 16.22
CA VAL A 89 -1.50 -3.30 16.72
C VAL A 89 -2.78 -3.44 15.91
N GLN A 90 -2.99 -4.59 15.28
CA GLN A 90 -4.11 -4.82 14.40
C GLN A 90 -4.56 -6.29 14.40
N ASP A 91 -5.76 -6.55 13.88
CA ASP A 91 -6.24 -7.92 13.68
C ASP A 91 -5.30 -8.74 12.80
N LYS A 92 -5.11 -10.00 13.19
CA LYS A 92 -4.54 -11.03 12.34
C LYS A 92 -5.59 -11.47 11.33
N ILE A 93 -5.43 -11.06 10.07
CA ILE A 93 -6.28 -11.57 9.00
C ILE A 93 -5.88 -13.00 8.65
N HIS A 94 -6.85 -13.90 8.64
CA HIS A 94 -6.66 -15.28 8.20
C HIS A 94 -6.63 -15.36 6.66
N GLY A 95 -5.62 -16.05 6.12
CA GLY A 95 -5.54 -16.38 4.70
C GLY A 95 -4.13 -16.73 4.26
N GLU A 96 -4.04 -17.30 3.06
CA GLU A 96 -2.78 -17.54 2.36
C GLU A 96 -2.60 -16.47 1.27
N ARG A 97 -1.36 -16.02 1.04
CA ARG A 97 -1.06 -14.96 0.08
C ARG A 97 -1.36 -15.43 -1.35
N LEU A 98 -1.97 -14.55 -2.15
CA LEU A 98 -2.37 -14.86 -3.51
C LEU A 98 -1.17 -15.22 -4.40
N ASP A 99 0.03 -14.66 -4.17
CA ASP A 99 1.25 -15.05 -4.90
C ASP A 99 1.59 -16.53 -4.77
N LYS A 100 1.27 -17.15 -3.63
CA LYS A 100 1.49 -18.59 -3.39
C LYS A 100 0.43 -19.47 -4.04
N LEU A 101 -0.79 -18.96 -4.14
CA LEU A 101 -1.94 -19.69 -4.66
C LEU A 101 -2.09 -19.57 -6.18
N LEU A 102 -1.68 -18.45 -6.79
CA LEU A 102 -1.82 -18.21 -8.24
C LEU A 102 -1.39 -19.38 -9.14
N PRO A 103 -0.27 -20.09 -8.87
CA PRO A 103 0.15 -21.22 -9.70
C PRO A 103 -0.78 -22.44 -9.64
N THR A 104 -1.55 -22.60 -8.56
CA THR A 104 -2.34 -23.81 -8.28
C THR A 104 -3.86 -23.59 -8.31
N LEU A 105 -4.32 -22.34 -8.28
CA LEU A 105 -5.74 -22.01 -8.39
C LEU A 105 -6.33 -22.51 -9.72
N ASP A 106 -7.53 -23.09 -9.62
CA ASP A 106 -8.37 -23.46 -10.75
C ASP A 106 -9.06 -22.21 -11.36
N ASP A 107 -9.56 -22.37 -12.58
CA ASP A 107 -10.14 -21.25 -13.33
C ASP A 107 -11.43 -20.70 -12.68
N GLU A 108 -12.19 -21.53 -11.96
CA GLU A 108 -13.42 -21.10 -11.28
C GLU A 108 -13.10 -20.16 -10.10
N LYS A 109 -12.15 -20.54 -9.23
CA LYS A 109 -11.69 -19.70 -8.13
C LYS A 109 -10.99 -18.45 -8.62
N LEU A 110 -10.20 -18.54 -9.69
CA LEU A 110 -9.57 -17.36 -10.30
C LEU A 110 -10.63 -16.35 -10.76
N GLN A 111 -11.73 -16.80 -11.36
CA GLN A 111 -12.82 -15.91 -11.76
C GLN A 111 -13.55 -15.26 -10.57
N VAL A 112 -13.67 -15.96 -9.44
CA VAL A 112 -14.21 -15.37 -8.20
C VAL A 112 -13.30 -14.25 -7.72
N ILE A 113 -12.00 -14.53 -7.58
CA ILE A 113 -10.99 -13.56 -7.14
C ILE A 113 -10.91 -12.38 -8.12
N GLU A 114 -10.99 -12.62 -9.43
CA GLU A 114 -10.99 -11.58 -10.45
C GLU A 114 -12.16 -10.59 -10.26
N LYS A 115 -13.36 -11.10 -9.99
CA LYS A 115 -14.55 -10.25 -9.71
C LYS A 115 -14.41 -9.47 -8.41
N GLU A 116 -13.90 -10.11 -7.35
CA GLU A 116 -13.68 -9.45 -6.07
C GLU A 116 -12.62 -8.34 -6.19
N LEU A 117 -11.53 -8.58 -6.91
CA LEU A 117 -10.54 -7.55 -7.21
C LEU A 117 -11.12 -6.39 -8.01
N GLN A 118 -11.96 -6.67 -9.00
CA GLN A 118 -12.64 -5.61 -9.76
C GLN A 118 -13.48 -4.72 -8.85
N LEU A 119 -14.21 -5.32 -7.89
CA LEU A 119 -14.98 -4.58 -6.90
C LEU A 119 -14.09 -3.78 -5.95
N ILE A 120 -12.96 -4.34 -5.52
CA ILE A 120 -11.97 -3.64 -4.68
C ILE A 120 -11.43 -2.40 -5.41
N PHE A 121 -10.98 -2.54 -6.66
CA PHE A 121 -10.48 -1.40 -7.44
C PHE A 121 -11.56 -0.34 -7.67
N SER A 122 -12.81 -0.74 -7.92
CA SER A 122 -13.94 0.17 -8.06
C SER A 122 -14.20 0.95 -6.76
N GLN A 123 -14.16 0.27 -5.61
CA GLN A 123 -14.38 0.90 -4.30
C GLN A 123 -13.26 1.88 -3.96
N LEU A 124 -11.99 1.49 -4.14
CA LEU A 124 -10.86 2.40 -3.94
C LEU A 124 -10.97 3.63 -4.84
N SER A 125 -11.30 3.45 -6.12
CA SER A 125 -11.47 4.56 -7.05
C SER A 125 -12.65 5.48 -6.71
N SER A 126 -13.58 5.03 -5.86
CA SER A 126 -14.72 5.81 -5.38
C SER A 126 -14.47 6.54 -4.06
N LEU A 127 -13.33 6.31 -3.40
CA LEU A 127 -12.92 7.07 -2.22
C LEU A 127 -12.49 8.47 -2.66
N ASP A 128 -13.51 9.31 -2.79
CA ASP A 128 -13.37 10.65 -3.31
C ASP A 128 -12.92 11.61 -2.20
N MET A 129 -11.77 12.24 -2.44
CA MET A 129 -11.48 13.54 -1.88
C MET A 129 -11.34 14.49 -3.08
N HIS A 130 -12.43 15.16 -3.43
CA HIS A 130 -12.43 16.28 -4.37
C HIS A 130 -11.53 17.41 -3.82
N GLY A 131 -10.22 17.32 -4.05
CA GLY A 131 -9.23 18.33 -3.70
C GLY A 131 -7.85 17.76 -3.29
N SER A 132 -6.84 18.03 -4.13
CA SER A 132 -5.41 17.66 -4.05
C SER A 132 -5.07 16.15 -4.04
N MET A 133 -4.17 15.73 -4.94
CA MET A 133 -3.45 14.45 -4.78
C MET A 133 -2.59 14.52 -3.52
N GLY A 134 -2.42 13.39 -2.84
CA GLY A 134 -1.64 13.37 -1.62
C GLY A 134 -2.14 12.39 -0.57
N MET A 135 -1.85 12.71 0.69
CA MET A 135 -1.80 11.77 1.81
C MET A 135 -3.16 11.46 2.43
N VAL A 136 -3.23 10.30 3.09
CA VAL A 136 -4.31 9.98 4.03
C VAL A 136 -4.19 10.85 5.27
N GLY A 137 -5.33 11.37 5.72
CA GLY A 137 -5.41 12.29 6.85
C GLY A 137 -4.93 13.69 6.44
N ASN A 138 -5.61 14.73 6.95
CA ASN A 138 -5.40 16.14 6.63
C ASN A 138 -4.06 16.70 7.21
N SER A 139 -2.97 15.97 7.01
CA SER A 139 -1.66 16.15 7.61
C SER A 139 -0.76 16.91 6.63
N SER A 140 -0.13 17.98 7.13
CA SER A 140 0.85 18.80 6.40
C SER A 140 2.26 18.18 6.37
N TYR A 141 2.45 16.98 6.93
CA TYR A 141 3.77 16.37 7.13
C TYR A 141 4.20 15.47 5.98
N LEU A 142 5.33 15.78 5.39
CA LEU A 142 5.80 15.24 4.14
C LEU A 142 6.65 14.02 4.33
N ASP A 143 6.04 12.84 4.28
CA ASP A 143 6.82 11.61 4.34
C ASP A 143 6.42 10.60 3.26
N PHE A 144 7.48 10.26 2.51
CA PHE A 144 7.72 9.02 1.80
C PHE A 144 6.74 8.62 0.69
N HIS A 145 6.96 9.15 -0.51
CA HIS A 145 6.63 8.39 -1.73
C HIS A 145 7.61 7.19 -1.82
N PRO A 146 7.34 6.12 -2.60
CA PRO A 146 8.37 5.16 -3.03
C PRO A 146 9.61 5.76 -3.74
N PHE A 147 9.80 7.08 -3.72
CA PHE A 147 10.97 7.79 -4.24
C PHE A 147 12.02 8.14 -3.17
N ALA A 148 11.84 7.82 -1.89
CA ALA A 148 12.86 8.06 -0.86
C ALA A 148 13.49 9.47 -0.87
N VAL A 149 12.69 10.50 -1.14
CA VAL A 149 13.19 11.89 -1.10
C VAL A 149 12.43 12.69 -0.06
N ASP A 150 12.92 12.62 1.18
CA ASP A 150 12.50 13.48 2.31
C ASP A 150 12.77 14.98 2.04
N HIS A 151 13.30 15.34 0.86
CA HIS A 151 13.73 16.70 0.51
C HIS A 151 12.81 17.44 -0.48
N LEU A 152 11.73 16.83 -0.98
CA LEU A 152 10.98 17.38 -2.14
C LEU A 152 9.79 18.30 -1.82
N GLY A 153 9.58 18.64 -0.55
CA GLY A 153 8.52 19.59 -0.17
C GLY A 153 7.10 19.06 -0.44
N SER A 154 6.09 19.92 -0.24
CA SER A 154 4.70 19.49 -0.28
C SER A 154 4.13 19.27 -1.66
N TRP A 155 3.52 18.09 -1.82
CA TRP A 155 2.76 17.71 -3.00
C TRP A 155 1.68 18.75 -3.25
N LYS A 156 1.75 19.41 -4.41
CA LYS A 156 0.72 20.34 -4.90
C LYS A 156 0.20 19.99 -6.29
N ALA A 157 0.56 18.80 -6.82
CA ALA A 157 0.07 18.42 -8.13
C ALA A 157 -1.45 18.23 -8.10
N THR A 158 -2.09 18.80 -9.11
CA THR A 158 -3.56 18.80 -9.28
C THR A 158 -3.98 18.00 -10.50
N THR A 159 -3.04 17.65 -11.38
CA THR A 159 -3.28 16.85 -12.58
C THR A 159 -2.26 15.72 -12.73
N ALA A 160 -2.53 14.75 -13.60
CA ALA A 160 -1.60 13.66 -13.87
C ALA A 160 -0.26 14.19 -14.41
N LEU A 161 -0.29 15.20 -15.28
CA LEU A 161 0.92 15.85 -15.79
C LEU A 161 1.70 16.57 -14.69
N ASP A 162 1.02 17.30 -13.78
CA ASP A 162 1.67 17.96 -12.65
C ASP A 162 2.47 16.95 -11.81
N PHE A 163 1.88 15.77 -11.56
CA PHE A 163 2.52 14.73 -10.76
C PHE A 163 3.78 14.18 -11.43
N VAL A 164 3.71 13.86 -12.72
CA VAL A 164 4.88 13.35 -13.45
C VAL A 164 5.96 14.41 -13.59
N THR A 165 5.58 15.67 -13.84
CA THR A 165 6.49 16.81 -13.91
C THR A 165 7.19 17.03 -12.57
N TRP A 166 6.45 16.93 -11.46
CA TRP A 166 7.04 17.03 -10.12
C TRP A 166 8.14 15.98 -9.88
N ILE A 167 7.95 14.73 -10.32
CA ILE A 167 8.99 13.67 -10.20
C ILE A 167 10.23 14.01 -11.02
N VAL A 168 10.02 14.53 -12.23
CA VAL A 168 11.10 14.96 -13.13
C VAL A 168 11.90 16.10 -12.50
N ASP A 169 11.22 17.14 -12.04
CA ASP A 169 11.85 18.32 -11.41
C ASP A 169 12.58 17.95 -10.13
N ALA A 170 11.96 17.11 -9.31
CA ALA A 170 12.52 16.57 -8.10
C ALA A 170 13.84 15.83 -8.33
N THR A 171 13.84 14.92 -9.29
CA THR A 171 15.02 14.11 -9.62
C THR A 171 16.13 14.98 -10.24
N ASN A 172 15.78 15.92 -11.14
CA ASN A 172 16.76 16.86 -11.69
C ASN A 172 17.38 17.72 -10.58
N THR A 173 16.58 18.17 -9.61
CA THR A 173 17.05 18.94 -8.45
C THR A 173 17.97 18.11 -7.56
N ALA A 174 17.62 16.86 -7.29
CA ALA A 174 18.42 15.96 -6.47
C ALA A 174 19.76 15.57 -7.13
N THR A 175 19.80 15.50 -8.46
CA THR A 175 20.99 15.08 -9.23
C THR A 175 21.85 16.24 -9.74
N ASP A 176 21.34 17.48 -9.69
CA ASP A 176 21.95 18.68 -10.28
C ASP A 176 22.25 18.57 -11.79
N ILE A 177 21.52 17.68 -12.50
CA ILE A 177 21.60 17.49 -13.96
C ILE A 177 20.22 17.22 -14.56
N THR A 178 20.05 17.50 -15.85
CA THR A 178 18.83 17.12 -16.58
C THR A 178 18.90 15.66 -17.02
N VAL A 179 18.24 14.75 -16.30
CA VAL A 179 18.28 13.31 -16.58
C VAL A 179 17.19 12.83 -17.54
N PHE A 180 16.09 13.58 -17.67
CA PHE A 180 14.94 13.19 -18.50
C PHE A 180 14.98 13.83 -19.89
N LYS A 181 14.57 13.05 -20.90
CA LYS A 181 14.23 13.60 -22.22
C LYS A 181 12.91 14.37 -22.16
N PRO A 182 12.71 15.37 -23.02
CA PRO A 182 11.40 16.00 -23.17
C PRO A 182 10.32 14.94 -23.41
N MET A 183 9.29 14.98 -22.58
CA MET A 183 8.15 14.09 -22.64
C MET A 183 7.00 14.79 -23.36
N ASP A 184 6.23 14.03 -24.15
CA ASP A 184 5.01 14.54 -24.76
C ASP A 184 3.94 14.73 -23.66
N SER A 185 3.65 15.99 -23.34
CA SER A 185 2.70 16.34 -22.27
C SER A 185 1.28 15.86 -22.57
N ASP A 186 0.92 15.67 -23.84
CA ASP A 186 -0.43 15.26 -24.27
C ASP A 186 -0.68 13.76 -24.03
N ILE A 187 0.29 13.04 -23.46
CA ILE A 187 0.13 11.65 -23.02
C ILE A 187 -0.87 11.54 -21.87
N PHE A 188 -0.87 12.50 -20.94
CA PHE A 188 -1.69 12.45 -19.74
C PHE A 188 -2.97 13.26 -19.90
N ASP A 189 -4.13 12.60 -19.74
CA ASP A 189 -5.42 13.28 -19.68
C ASP A 189 -5.65 13.94 -18.31
N ASP A 190 -5.33 15.22 -18.21
CA ASP A 190 -5.49 16.05 -17.00
C ASP A 190 -6.95 16.28 -16.59
N LYS A 191 -7.93 15.89 -17.42
CA LYS A 191 -9.36 15.96 -17.05
C LYS A 191 -9.82 14.75 -16.24
N LYS A 192 -9.03 13.67 -16.21
CA LYS A 192 -9.38 12.48 -15.43
C LYS A 192 -9.09 12.71 -13.94
N PRO A 193 -9.96 12.20 -13.06
CA PRO A 193 -9.80 12.39 -11.63
C PRO A 193 -8.63 11.56 -11.09
N HIS A 194 -8.15 11.97 -9.93
CA HIS A 194 -7.29 11.13 -9.11
C HIS A 194 -8.10 10.02 -8.46
N ILE A 195 -7.42 8.95 -8.12
CA ILE A 195 -8.01 7.79 -7.46
C ILE A 195 -7.26 7.53 -6.16
N PHE A 196 -7.99 7.13 -5.13
CA PHE A 196 -7.33 6.50 -4.00
C PHE A 196 -6.78 5.14 -4.45
N SER A 197 -5.52 4.89 -4.16
CA SER A 197 -4.86 3.62 -4.45
C SER A 197 -4.20 3.12 -3.19
N HIS A 198 -4.14 1.79 -3.07
CA HIS A 198 -3.26 1.10 -2.12
C HIS A 198 -1.77 1.45 -2.32
N GLY A 199 -1.36 1.79 -3.55
CA GLY A 199 0.04 2.13 -3.86
C GLY A 199 0.99 0.94 -4.05
N ASP A 200 0.62 -0.26 -3.58
CA ASP A 200 1.35 -1.52 -3.80
C ASP A 200 0.42 -2.74 -3.81
N LEU A 201 -0.75 -2.63 -4.49
CA LEU A 201 -1.69 -3.75 -4.58
C LEU A 201 -1.21 -4.79 -5.59
N VAL A 202 -0.48 -5.77 -5.09
CA VAL A 202 0.10 -6.92 -5.82
C VAL A 202 -0.31 -8.23 -5.13
N PRO A 203 -0.15 -9.42 -5.78
CA PRO A 203 -0.56 -10.71 -5.19
C PRO A 203 0.01 -11.00 -3.81
N GLU A 204 1.18 -10.44 -3.50
CA GLU A 204 1.84 -10.59 -2.21
C GLU A 204 1.07 -9.96 -1.04
N ASN A 205 0.23 -8.96 -1.32
CA ASN A 205 -0.53 -8.15 -0.37
C ASN A 205 -2.02 -8.50 -0.34
N ILE A 206 -2.41 -9.60 -0.98
CA ILE A 206 -3.78 -10.10 -1.03
C ILE A 206 -3.82 -11.46 -0.32
N LEU A 207 -4.67 -11.58 0.71
CA LEU A 207 -4.90 -12.81 1.43
C LEU A 207 -6.19 -13.49 0.95
N ILE A 208 -6.12 -14.80 0.79
CA ILE A 208 -7.23 -15.65 0.36
C ILE A 208 -7.59 -16.64 1.48
N HIS A 209 -8.87 -16.73 1.80
CA HIS A 209 -9.41 -17.73 2.73
C HIS A 209 -10.68 -18.34 2.12
N ASP A 210 -10.81 -19.66 2.16
CA ASP A 210 -11.93 -20.40 1.58
C ASP A 210 -12.27 -20.03 0.12
N GLY A 211 -11.26 -19.67 -0.67
CA GLY A 211 -11.41 -19.30 -2.09
C GLY A 211 -11.85 -17.85 -2.34
N HIS A 212 -11.95 -17.03 -1.29
CA HIS A 212 -12.34 -15.63 -1.35
C HIS A 212 -11.23 -14.72 -0.83
N ILE A 213 -11.19 -13.47 -1.30
CA ILE A 213 -10.32 -12.44 -0.72
C ILE A 213 -10.78 -12.17 0.71
N SER A 214 -9.89 -12.48 1.66
CA SER A 214 -10.14 -12.33 3.09
C SER A 214 -9.44 -11.13 3.70
N GLY A 215 -8.47 -10.55 2.98
CA GLY A 215 -7.87 -9.28 3.38
C GLY A 215 -6.91 -8.69 2.39
N ILE A 216 -6.81 -7.36 2.45
CA ILE A 216 -5.79 -6.56 1.79
C ILE A 216 -4.91 -5.95 2.89
N ILE A 217 -3.61 -6.17 2.79
CA ILE A 217 -2.62 -5.79 3.81
C ILE A 217 -1.55 -4.85 3.22
N ASP A 218 -0.77 -4.22 4.10
CA ASP A 218 0.39 -3.39 3.72
C ASP A 218 0.04 -2.06 3.03
N TRP A 219 -0.79 -1.26 3.69
CA TRP A 219 -1.32 0.02 3.21
C TRP A 219 -0.33 1.19 3.31
N GLU A 220 0.97 0.95 3.51
CA GLU A 220 1.98 1.99 3.74
C GLU A 220 2.15 2.98 2.56
N TYR A 221 1.84 2.51 1.36
CA TYR A 221 1.89 3.33 0.14
C TYR A 221 0.55 3.95 -0.25
N ALA A 222 -0.50 3.77 0.56
CA ALA A 222 -1.84 4.18 0.19
C ALA A 222 -2.01 5.71 0.19
N ARG A 223 -2.41 6.27 -0.96
CA ARG A 223 -2.54 7.72 -1.22
C ARG A 223 -3.48 7.98 -2.41
N TRP A 224 -3.78 9.25 -2.69
CA TRP A 224 -4.40 9.64 -3.96
C TRP A 224 -3.36 9.80 -5.05
N TYR A 225 -3.54 9.07 -6.15
CA TYR A 225 -2.64 9.03 -7.31
C TYR A 225 -3.40 9.32 -8.61
N PRO A 226 -2.69 9.60 -9.72
CA PRO A 226 -3.33 9.70 -11.03
C PRO A 226 -4.12 8.44 -11.42
N TYR A 227 -5.15 8.61 -12.26
CA TYR A 227 -6.05 7.54 -12.72
C TYR A 227 -5.39 6.27 -13.26
N PHE A 228 -4.14 6.35 -13.75
CA PHE A 228 -3.42 5.20 -14.32
C PHE A 228 -2.64 4.40 -13.27
N TRP A 229 -2.58 4.85 -12.02
CA TRP A 229 -1.66 4.33 -11.00
C TRP A 229 -1.91 2.88 -10.62
N ASN A 230 -3.17 2.48 -10.42
CA ASN A 230 -3.51 1.09 -10.09
C ASN A 230 -2.98 0.13 -11.17
N ALA A 231 -3.17 0.46 -12.45
CA ALA A 231 -2.66 -0.34 -13.55
C ALA A 231 -1.12 -0.29 -13.63
N TYR A 232 -0.49 0.84 -13.30
CA TYR A 232 0.96 0.95 -13.21
C TYR A 232 1.52 -0.03 -12.18
N ILE A 233 1.09 0.08 -10.93
CA ILE A 233 1.57 -0.77 -9.83
C ILE A 233 1.30 -2.24 -10.08
N ALA A 234 0.09 -2.60 -10.52
CA ALA A 234 -0.27 -4.00 -10.74
C ALA A 234 0.54 -4.65 -11.88
N LEU A 235 1.07 -3.88 -12.82
CA LEU A 235 1.78 -4.38 -14.00
C LEU A 235 3.27 -3.98 -14.07
N ARG A 236 3.83 -3.31 -13.05
CA ARG A 236 5.22 -2.78 -13.10
C ARG A 236 6.30 -3.86 -12.97
N ARG A 237 6.02 -4.99 -12.30
CA ARG A 237 7.05 -5.98 -12.01
C ARG A 237 7.33 -6.87 -13.25
N PRO A 238 8.59 -7.03 -13.69
CA PRO A 238 8.92 -7.83 -14.88
C PRO A 238 8.68 -9.33 -14.71
N LEU A 239 8.56 -9.81 -13.46
CA LEU A 239 8.29 -11.20 -13.10
C LEU A 239 6.82 -11.47 -12.73
N VAL A 240 5.90 -10.59 -13.12
CA VAL A 240 4.48 -10.82 -12.90
C VAL A 240 4.05 -12.16 -13.50
N ASP A 241 3.40 -12.99 -12.70
CA ASP A 241 2.76 -14.21 -13.16
C ASP A 241 1.80 -13.89 -14.32
N SER A 242 1.91 -14.64 -15.41
CA SER A 242 1.07 -14.44 -16.61
C SER A 242 -0.43 -14.46 -16.33
N ARG A 243 -0.86 -15.18 -15.28
CA ARG A 243 -2.24 -15.22 -14.79
C ARG A 243 -2.63 -13.90 -14.14
N TRP A 244 -1.78 -13.33 -13.28
CA TRP A 244 -2.03 -12.00 -12.69
C TRP A 244 -2.14 -10.93 -13.77
N MET A 245 -1.20 -10.89 -14.72
CA MET A 245 -1.26 -9.93 -15.83
C MET A 245 -2.58 -10.07 -16.62
N ARG A 246 -3.02 -11.30 -16.87
CA ARG A 246 -4.29 -11.57 -17.56
C ARG A 246 -5.48 -11.04 -16.77
N MET A 247 -5.55 -11.32 -15.47
CA MET A 247 -6.62 -10.83 -14.60
C MET A 247 -6.68 -9.30 -14.60
N ILE A 248 -5.54 -8.63 -14.43
CA ILE A 248 -5.49 -7.15 -14.42
C ILE A 248 -5.95 -6.57 -15.76
N CYS A 249 -5.52 -7.14 -16.89
CA CYS A 249 -5.98 -6.73 -18.21
C CYS A 249 -7.49 -6.94 -18.44
N ASN A 250 -8.12 -7.88 -17.73
CA ASN A 250 -9.56 -8.13 -17.82
C ASN A 250 -10.38 -7.15 -16.98
N ILE A 251 -9.89 -6.75 -15.81
CA ILE A 251 -10.71 -6.01 -14.82
C ILE A 251 -10.56 -4.49 -14.88
N MET A 252 -9.51 -3.97 -15.52
CA MET A 252 -9.28 -2.52 -15.61
C MET A 252 -8.63 -2.07 -16.92
N VAL A 253 -8.81 -0.79 -17.23
CA VAL A 253 -8.08 -0.12 -18.31
C VAL A 253 -6.61 -0.02 -17.94
N THR A 254 -5.74 -0.48 -18.83
CA THR A 254 -4.31 -0.56 -18.52
C THR A 254 -3.54 0.72 -18.80
N TYR A 255 -4.06 1.70 -19.55
CA TYR A 255 -3.35 2.97 -19.83
C TYR A 255 -1.92 2.76 -20.34
N ASN A 256 -1.75 1.91 -21.36
CA ASN A 256 -0.43 1.45 -21.80
C ASN A 256 0.53 2.58 -22.20
N ARG A 257 0.02 3.69 -22.74
CA ARG A 257 0.85 4.84 -23.16
C ARG A 257 1.36 5.59 -21.93
N GLU A 258 0.45 5.95 -21.03
CA GLU A 258 0.72 6.66 -19.78
C GLU A 258 1.64 5.84 -18.87
N ARG A 259 1.34 4.56 -18.66
CA ARG A 259 2.17 3.66 -17.85
C ARG A 259 3.58 3.49 -18.42
N LYS A 260 3.73 3.36 -19.74
CA LYS A 260 5.06 3.19 -20.35
C LYS A 260 5.93 4.41 -20.10
N VAL A 261 5.38 5.58 -20.38
CA VAL A 261 6.09 6.85 -20.18
C VAL A 261 6.38 7.08 -18.70
N PHE A 262 5.41 6.80 -17.83
CA PHE A 262 5.62 6.87 -16.39
C PHE A 262 6.68 5.87 -15.91
N SER A 263 6.72 4.65 -16.47
CA SER A 263 7.74 3.65 -16.14
C SER A 263 9.15 4.11 -16.52
N ASP A 264 9.30 4.81 -17.65
CA ASP A 264 10.59 5.39 -18.06
C ASP A 264 11.01 6.51 -17.08
N VAL A 265 10.06 7.35 -16.66
CA VAL A 265 10.29 8.41 -15.68
C VAL A 265 10.67 7.81 -14.32
N TYR A 266 9.85 6.88 -13.81
CA TYR A 266 10.05 6.21 -12.53
C TYR A 266 11.39 5.47 -12.51
N GLY A 267 11.67 4.62 -13.51
CA GLY A 267 12.89 3.81 -13.54
C GLY A 267 14.16 4.66 -13.60
N THR A 268 14.09 5.81 -14.28
CA THR A 268 15.19 6.78 -14.26
C THR A 268 15.32 7.39 -12.87
N ALA A 269 14.25 7.94 -12.29
CA ALA A 269 14.27 8.53 -10.95
C ALA A 269 14.84 7.54 -9.91
N ASP A 270 14.27 6.35 -9.81
CA ASP A 270 14.66 5.27 -8.90
C ASP A 270 16.17 4.95 -8.99
N SER A 271 16.73 4.89 -10.20
CA SER A 271 18.17 4.63 -10.41
C SER A 271 19.11 5.74 -9.92
N TRP A 272 18.61 6.97 -9.82
CA TRP A 272 19.41 8.14 -9.46
C TRP A 272 19.25 8.56 -8.00
N VAL A 273 18.03 8.51 -7.46
CA VAL A 273 17.77 8.90 -6.07
C VAL A 273 17.96 7.75 -5.08
N GLY A 274 17.87 6.49 -5.53
CA GLY A 274 18.05 5.32 -4.67
C GLY A 274 16.91 5.17 -3.65
N THR A 275 16.15 4.09 -3.76
CA THR A 275 15.22 3.66 -2.69
C THR A 275 15.93 2.89 -1.59
#